data_AF-A0A1J9RFV9-F1
#
_entry.id   AF-A0A1J9RFV9-F1
#
_cell.length_a   1.000
_cell.length_b   1.000
_cell.length_c   1.000
_cell.angle_alpha   90.00
_cell.angle_beta   90.00
_cell.angle_gamma   90.00
#
_symmetry.space_group_name_H-M   'P 1'
#
loop_
_entity.id
_entity.type
_entity.pdbx_description
1 polymer ?
#
loop_
_entity_poly.entity_id
_entity_poly.type
_entity_poly.pdbx_seq_one_letter_code
_entity_poly.pdbx_strand_id
1 'polypeptide(L)'
;MYTSYEIVCRTNIPAFKLKHSVVRRRYSDFEYFRDILERESARVTIPPLPGKVFTNRFSDDVIEHRREGLQRFLQIVVGHPLLQTGSKVLASFVQDPNWDRNAW
;
A
#
# COMPACT_ATOMS: atom_id res chain seq x y z
N MET A 1 -18.59 9.44 -0.53
CA MET A 1 -17.93 9.23 0.77
C MET A 1 -17.06 7.98 0.71
N TYR A 2 -15.82 8.03 1.22
CA TYR A 2 -14.89 6.90 1.25
C TYR A 2 -14.13 6.89 2.59
N THR A 3 -13.60 5.73 2.97
CA THR A 3 -12.69 5.59 4.11
C THR A 3 -11.25 5.57 3.61
N SER A 4 -10.40 6.43 4.17
CA SER A 4 -8.95 6.43 3.95
C SER A 4 -8.24 5.96 5.21
N TYR A 5 -7.10 5.30 5.04
CA TYR A 5 -6.23 4.82 6.10
C TYR A 5 -4.97 5.68 6.16
N GLU A 6 -4.56 6.03 7.37
CA GLU A 6 -3.26 6.64 7.59
C GLU A 6 -2.17 5.56 7.53
N ILE A 7 -1.13 5.82 6.74
CA ILE A 7 0.05 4.99 6.66
C ILE A 7 1.18 5.79 7.28
N VAL A 8 1.73 5.27 8.38
CA VAL A 8 2.94 5.79 9.01
C VAL A 8 4.10 4.89 8.63
N CYS A 9 5.01 5.37 7.79
CA CYS A 9 6.20 4.65 7.39
C CYS A 9 7.41 5.18 8.17
N ARG A 10 8.07 4.28 8.91
CA ARG A 10 9.34 4.53 9.63
C ARG A 10 10.35 3.50 9.17
N THR A 11 11.45 3.94 8.58
CA THR A 11 12.44 3.03 7.98
C THR A 11 13.83 3.65 7.92
N ASN A 12 14.84 2.80 7.95
CA ASN A 12 16.23 3.12 7.65
C ASN A 12 16.73 2.46 6.35
N ILE A 13 15.82 1.83 5.60
CA ILE A 13 16.13 1.13 4.35
C ILE A 13 16.48 2.16 3.26
N PRO A 14 17.65 2.07 2.59
CA PRO A 14 18.10 3.08 1.62
C PRO A 14 17.19 3.27 0.39
N ALA A 15 16.36 2.27 0.06
CA ALA A 15 15.39 2.37 -1.05
C ALA A 15 14.31 3.45 -0.81
N PHE A 16 14.12 3.88 0.43
CA PHE A 16 13.15 4.90 0.81
C PHE A 16 13.85 6.24 1.05
N LYS A 17 13.33 7.32 0.45
CA LYS A 17 13.93 8.65 0.51
C LYS A 17 13.78 9.28 1.89
N LEU A 18 12.63 9.07 2.54
CA LEU A 18 12.33 9.62 3.86
C LEU A 18 12.51 8.55 4.95
N LYS A 19 13.07 8.93 6.10
CA LYS A 19 13.14 8.06 7.28
C LYS A 19 11.79 7.94 8.01
N HIS A 20 10.96 8.96 7.87
CA HIS A 20 9.63 9.05 8.45
C HIS A 20 8.68 9.71 7.44
N SER A 21 7.50 9.15 7.23
CA SER A 21 6.46 9.75 6.39
C SER A 21 5.08 9.34 6.89
N VAL A 22 4.11 10.22 6.68
CA VAL A 22 2.69 9.99 7.01
C VAL A 22 1.89 10.36 5.77
N VAL A 23 1.19 9.38 5.20
CA VAL A 23 0.34 9.57 4.01
C VAL A 23 -1.03 8.95 4.25
N ARG A 24 -2.03 9.31 3.44
CA ARG A 24 -3.36 8.70 3.48
C ARG A 24 -3.68 8.01 2.17
N ARG A 25 -4.23 6.80 2.24
CA ARG A 25 -4.64 5.99 1.09
C ARG A 25 -6.00 5.38 1.31
N ARG A 26 -6.84 5.34 0.28
CA ARG A 26 -8.09 4.55 0.30
C ARG A 26 -7.81 3.15 -0.24
N TYR A 27 -8.71 2.22 0.05
CA TYR A 27 -8.59 0.83 -0.39
C TYR A 27 -8.34 0.70 -1.90
N SER A 28 -9.05 1.47 -2.73
CA SER A 28 -8.86 1.42 -4.19
C SER A 28 -7.48 1.89 -4.66
N ASP A 29 -6.76 2.69 -3.86
CA ASP A 29 -5.37 3.05 -4.18
C ASP A 29 -4.45 1.85 -3.95
N PHE A 30 -4.73 1.03 -2.92
CA PHE A 30 -4.02 -0.23 -2.70
C PHE A 30 -4.26 -1.26 -3.81
N GLU A 31 -5.49 -1.33 -4.33
CA GLU A 31 -5.79 -2.19 -5.49
C GLU A 31 -4.91 -1.80 -6.68
N TYR A 32 -4.90 -0.51 -7.04
CA TYR A 32 -4.09 -0.03 -8.15
C TYR A 32 -2.59 -0.20 -7.90
N PHE A 33 -2.14 0.06 -6.66
CA PHE A 33 -0.76 -0.18 -6.25
C PHE A 33 -0.34 -1.64 -6.41
N ARG A 34 -1.19 -2.59 -5.98
CA ARG A 34 -0.96 -4.02 -6.17
C ARG A 34 -0.85 -4.38 -7.65
N ASP A 35 -1.76 -3.87 -8.48
CA ASP A 35 -1.74 -4.12 -9.92
C ASP A 35 -0.46 -3.61 -10.58
N ILE A 36 0.06 -2.44 -10.17
CA ILE A 36 1.34 -1.93 -10.66
C ILE A 36 2.49 -2.84 -10.22
N LEU A 37 2.53 -3.28 -8.96
CA LEU A 37 3.57 -4.18 -8.47
C LEU A 37 3.60 -5.51 -9.24
N GLU A 38 2.44 -6.06 -9.56
CA GLU A 38 2.32 -7.28 -10.38
C GLU A 38 2.86 -7.06 -11.80
N ARG A 39 2.66 -5.87 -12.39
CA ARG A 39 3.22 -5.52 -13.71
C ARG A 39 4.73 -5.27 -13.67
N GLU A 40 5.24 -4.65 -12.61
CA GLU A 40 6.67 -4.34 -12.47
C GLU A 40 7.49 -5.59 -12.09
N SER A 41 6.89 -6.60 -11.46
CA SER A 41 7.62 -7.76 -10.93
C SER A 41 6.98 -9.10 -11.28
N ALA A 42 7.41 -9.69 -12.39
CA ALA A 42 6.99 -11.03 -12.80
C ALA A 42 7.58 -12.17 -11.94
N ARG A 43 8.56 -11.87 -11.07
CA ARG A 43 9.29 -12.87 -10.26
C ARG A 43 8.82 -12.94 -8.81
N VAL A 44 7.96 -12.02 -8.39
CA VAL A 44 7.51 -11.91 -7.00
C VAL A 44 6.00 -12.09 -6.96
N THR A 45 5.56 -13.07 -6.17
CA THR A 45 4.13 -13.23 -5.88
C THR A 45 3.68 -12.11 -4.95
N ILE A 46 2.84 -11.20 -5.45
CA ILE A 46 2.32 -10.09 -4.65
C ILE A 46 1.20 -10.61 -3.72
N PRO A 47 1.26 -10.34 -2.39
CA PRO A 47 0.25 -10.83 -1.46
C PRO A 47 -1.15 -10.31 -1.78
N PRO A 48 -2.20 -11.05 -1.41
CA PRO A 48 -3.57 -10.60 -1.61
C PRO A 48 -3.91 -9.41 -0.69
N LEU A 49 -4.82 -8.54 -1.15
CA LEU A 49 -5.44 -7.52 -0.31
C LEU A 49 -6.58 -8.13 0.51
N PRO A 50 -6.97 -7.52 1.65
CA PRO A 50 -8.20 -7.89 2.33
C PRO A 50 -9.39 -7.78 1.37
N GLY A 51 -10.37 -8.69 1.51
CA GLY A 51 -11.48 -8.81 0.57
C GLY A 51 -12.31 -7.52 0.42
N LYS A 52 -12.93 -7.37 -0.76
CA LYS A 52 -13.91 -6.31 -0.99
C LYS A 52 -15.13 -6.55 -0.12
N VAL A 53 -15.49 -5.53 0.65
CA VAL A 53 -16.68 -5.55 1.50
C VAL A 53 -17.76 -4.71 0.81
N PHE A 54 -18.83 -5.37 0.40
CA PHE A 54 -19.93 -4.78 -0.37
C PHE A 54 -21.08 -4.26 0.52
N THR A 55 -21.17 -4.74 1.76
CA THR A 55 -22.22 -4.39 2.73
C THR A 55 -21.60 -3.80 4.00
N ASN A 56 -22.27 -2.85 4.65
CA ASN A 56 -21.82 -2.21 5.89
C ASN A 56 -20.36 -1.69 5.88
N ARG A 57 -19.89 -1.19 4.72
CA ARG A 57 -18.48 -0.78 4.52
C ARG A 57 -17.96 0.35 5.42
N PHE A 58 -18.86 0.99 6.16
CA PHE A 58 -18.57 2.08 7.07
C PHE A 58 -18.68 1.66 8.55
N SER A 59 -18.94 0.38 8.85
CA SER A 59 -18.86 -0.09 10.22
C SER A 59 -17.41 -0.14 10.70
N ASP A 60 -17.21 0.15 11.98
CA ASP A 60 -15.90 0.16 12.60
C ASP A 60 -15.20 -1.20 12.47
N ASP A 61 -15.94 -2.30 12.61
CA ASP A 61 -15.40 -3.67 12.42
C ASP A 61 -14.82 -3.89 11.02
N VAL A 62 -15.52 -3.43 9.98
CA VAL A 62 -15.06 -3.56 8.59
C VAL A 62 -13.85 -2.67 8.35
N ILE A 63 -13.87 -1.46 8.90
CA ILE A 63 -12.77 -0.51 8.78
C ILE A 63 -11.51 -1.07 9.43
N GLU A 64 -11.62 -1.61 10.65
CA GLU A 64 -10.49 -2.13 11.42
C GLU A 64 -9.95 -3.44 10.82
N HIS A 65 -10.83 -4.38 10.47
CA HIS A 65 -10.41 -5.62 9.80
C HIS A 65 -9.66 -5.33 8.49
N ARG A 66 -10.15 -4.35 7.71
CA ARG A 66 -9.45 -3.90 6.50
C ARG A 66 -8.12 -3.22 6.84
N ARG A 67 -8.05 -2.36 7.85
CA ARG A 67 -6.82 -1.70 8.29
C ARG A 67 -5.74 -2.74 8.61
N GLU A 68 -6.08 -3.79 9.35
CA GLU A 68 -5.14 -4.89 9.65
C GLU A 68 -4.66 -5.60 8.39
N GLY A 69 -5.57 -5.94 7.47
CA GLY A 69 -5.20 -6.59 6.21
C GLY A 69 -4.27 -5.74 5.35
N LEU A 70 -4.53 -4.43 5.26
CA LEU A 70 -3.68 -3.48 4.55
C LEU A 70 -2.30 -3.33 5.21
N GLN A 71 -2.25 -3.33 6.55
CA GLN A 71 -1.00 -3.31 7.30
C GLN A 71 -0.14 -4.55 7.00
N ARG A 72 -0.73 -5.75 7.05
CA ARG A 72 -0.02 -7.01 6.73
C ARG A 72 0.50 -7.00 5.29
N PHE A 73 -0.33 -6.57 4.34
CA PHE A 73 0.08 -6.41 2.94
C PHE A 73 1.29 -5.49 2.79
N LEU A 74 1.27 -4.29 3.40
CA LEU A 74 2.37 -3.35 3.32
C LEU A 74 3.65 -3.89 3.95
N GLN A 75 3.58 -4.50 5.13
CA GLN A 75 4.75 -5.05 5.82
C GLN A 75 5.50 -6.08 4.96
N ILE A 76 4.76 -6.94 4.24
CA ILE A 76 5.33 -7.91 3.31
C ILE A 76 5.98 -7.19 2.12
N VAL A 77 5.24 -6.29 1.48
CA VAL A 77 5.65 -5.64 0.23
C VAL A 77 6.83 -4.69 0.43
N VAL A 78 6.79 -3.82 1.44
CA VAL A 78 7.87 -2.86 1.73
C VAL A 78 9.12 -3.53 2.27
N GLY A 79 8.99 -4.71 2.88
CA GLY A 79 10.11 -5.51 3.39
C GLY A 79 10.77 -6.38 2.32
N HIS A 80 10.19 -6.52 1.13
CA HIS A 80 10.66 -7.46 0.11
C HIS A 80 11.84 -6.89 -0.71
N PRO A 81 13.06 -7.48 -0.65
CA PRO A 81 14.24 -6.89 -1.28
C PRO A 81 14.12 -6.67 -2.79
N LEU A 82 13.50 -7.62 -3.52
CA LEU A 82 13.32 -7.46 -4.97
C LEU A 82 12.29 -6.39 -5.35
N LEU A 83 11.35 -6.06 -4.46
CA LEU A 83 10.41 -4.96 -4.70
C LEU A 83 11.07 -3.62 -4.35
N GLN A 84 11.90 -3.58 -3.30
CA GLN A 84 12.69 -2.40 -2.93
C GLN A 84 13.63 -1.94 -4.05
N THR A 85 14.22 -2.87 -4.80
CA THR A 85 15.14 -2.55 -5.91
C THR A 85 14.46 -2.51 -7.27
N GLY A 86 13.37 -3.27 -7.45
CA GLY A 86 12.72 -3.45 -8.75
C GLY A 86 11.47 -2.61 -8.99
N SER A 87 10.83 -2.08 -7.94
CA SER A 87 9.59 -1.30 -8.08
C SER A 87 9.85 0.20 -7.96
N LYS A 88 9.35 0.96 -8.94
CA LYS A 88 9.39 2.42 -8.88
C LYS A 88 8.25 2.97 -8.02
N VAL A 89 7.10 2.30 -8.01
CA VAL A 89 5.91 2.77 -7.29
C VAL A 89 6.03 2.59 -5.76
N LEU A 90 6.79 1.59 -5.30
CA LEU A 90 6.84 1.18 -3.89
C LEU A 90 7.11 2.34 -2.91
N ALA A 91 8.20 3.07 -3.12
CA ALA A 91 8.56 4.15 -2.23
C ALA A 91 7.57 5.33 -2.34
N SER A 92 7.14 5.68 -3.55
CA SER A 92 6.17 6.77 -3.75
C SER A 92 4.84 6.48 -3.07
N PHE A 93 4.33 5.24 -3.15
CA PHE A 93 3.05 4.88 -2.55
C PHE A 93 3.00 5.10 -1.03
N VAL A 94 4.08 4.84 -0.30
CA VAL A 94 4.12 4.98 1.17
C VAL A 94 4.70 6.32 1.65
N GLN A 95 5.35 7.11 0.78
CA GLN A 95 6.03 8.35 1.20
C GLN A 95 5.47 9.64 0.57
N ASP A 96 4.85 9.57 -0.60
CA ASP A 96 4.37 10.75 -1.33
C ASP A 96 2.94 11.13 -0.93
N PRO A 97 2.69 12.24 -0.21
CA PRO A 97 1.33 12.61 0.16
C PRO A 97 0.41 12.85 -1.05
N ASN A 98 0.97 13.17 -2.22
CA ASN A 98 0.24 13.51 -3.45
C ASN A 98 0.27 12.38 -4.49
N TRP A 99 0.48 11.13 -4.08
CA TRP A 99 0.48 9.99 -4.98
C TRP A 99 -0.81 9.95 -5.83
N ASP A 100 -0.65 9.98 -7.15
CA ASP A 100 -1.73 9.89 -8.12
C ASP A 100 -1.56 8.62 -8.97
N ARG A 101 -2.61 7.80 -9.00
CA ARG A 101 -2.67 6.61 -9.84
C ARG A 101 -2.52 6.91 -11.33
N ASN A 102 -2.87 8.10 -11.81
CA ASN A 102 -2.74 8.42 -13.24
C ASN A 102 -1.28 8.70 -13.65
N ALA A 103 -0.38 8.89 -12.68
CA ALA A 103 1.05 9.05 -12.90
C ALA A 103 1.81 7.71 -12.99
N TRP A 104 1.11 6.58 -12.86
CA TRP A 104 1.66 5.22 -12.80
C TRP A 104 0.90 4.25 -13.72
#